data_AF-A0A846CFE2-F1
#
_entry.id   AF-A0A846CFE2-F1
#
_cell.length_a   1.000
_cell.length_b   1.000
_cell.length_c   1.000
_cell.angle_alpha   90.00
_cell.angle_beta   90.00
_cell.angle_gamma   90.00
#
_symmetry.space_group_name_H-M   'P 1'
#
loop_
_entity.id
_entity.type
_entity.pdbx_description
1 polymer ?
#
loop_
_entity_poly.entity_id
_entity_poly.type
_entity_poly.pdbx_seq_one_letter_code
_entity_poly.pdbx_strand_id
1 'polypeptide(L)'
;MIKERIDLELKSALKKLKDELPDQNQTEEQFHPIFGSYFDVWWKINRKDWANKLREVIIKHRDISHNWQFISSQIELLQKYYDANVILIECLRSDCFLTREVRDKIEDELFLPMAEIEKRKEQK
;
A
#
# COMPACT_ATOMS: atom_id res chain seq x y z
N MET A 1 20.20 2.90 -9.27
CA MET A 1 19.75 3.17 -10.66
C MET A 1 18.30 2.81 -10.95
N ILE A 2 17.85 1.54 -11.02
CA ILE A 2 16.43 1.22 -11.37
C ILE A 2 15.45 1.67 -10.26
N LYS A 3 15.76 1.39 -8.99
CA LYS A 3 14.92 1.77 -7.83
C LYS A 3 14.76 3.29 -7.67
N GLU A 4 15.81 4.06 -7.91
CA GLU A 4 15.78 5.55 -7.88
C GLU A 4 14.96 6.14 -9.04
N ARG A 5 15.02 5.53 -10.24
CA ARG A 5 14.24 5.99 -11.38
C ARG A 5 12.73 5.77 -11.20
N ILE A 6 12.34 4.61 -10.65
CA ILE A 6 10.94 4.29 -10.30
C ILE A 6 10.38 5.30 -9.28
N ASP A 7 11.22 5.77 -8.36
CA ASP A 7 10.81 6.72 -7.33
C ASP A 7 10.58 8.14 -7.89
N LEU A 8 11.39 8.56 -8.87
CA LEU A 8 11.20 9.84 -9.57
C LEU A 8 9.92 9.87 -10.43
N GLU A 9 9.64 8.78 -11.14
CA GLU A 9 8.41 8.68 -11.96
C GLU A 9 7.15 8.68 -11.08
N LEU A 10 7.16 7.94 -9.97
CA LEU A 10 6.07 7.98 -9.00
C LEU A 10 5.88 9.39 -8.43
N LYS A 11 6.97 10.04 -8.00
CA LYS A 11 6.90 11.40 -7.44
C LYS A 11 6.29 12.40 -8.43
N SER A 12 6.64 12.28 -9.71
CA SER A 12 6.06 13.10 -10.77
C SER A 12 4.56 12.83 -10.96
N ALA A 13 4.16 11.54 -10.99
CA ALA A 13 2.76 11.15 -11.12
C ALA A 13 1.90 11.63 -9.94
N LEU A 14 2.40 11.49 -8.71
CA LEU A 14 1.72 11.98 -7.51
C LEU A 14 1.63 13.51 -7.49
N LYS A 15 2.65 14.22 -7.97
CA LYS A 15 2.60 15.67 -8.10
C LYS A 15 1.47 16.10 -9.05
N LYS A 16 1.36 15.48 -10.22
CA LYS A 16 0.27 15.76 -11.17
C LYS A 16 -1.12 15.56 -10.55
N LEU A 17 -1.30 14.46 -9.81
CA LEU A 17 -2.56 14.19 -9.10
C LEU A 17 -2.86 15.21 -8.00
N LYS A 18 -1.83 15.68 -7.29
CA LYS A 18 -1.97 16.74 -6.29
C LYS A 18 -2.38 18.06 -6.95
N ASP A 19 -1.80 18.38 -8.10
CA ASP A 19 -2.10 19.61 -8.85
C ASP A 19 -3.53 19.61 -9.43
N GLU A 20 -4.21 18.44 -9.52
CA GLU A 20 -5.64 18.36 -9.87
C GLU A 20 -6.57 18.78 -8.71
N LEU A 21 -6.08 18.78 -7.47
CA LEU A 21 -6.90 19.14 -6.31
C LEU A 21 -7.10 20.66 -6.26
N PRO A 22 -8.31 21.13 -5.91
CA PRO A 22 -8.52 22.53 -5.60
C PRO A 22 -7.59 23.01 -4.50
N ASP A 23 -7.15 24.26 -4.59
CA ASP A 23 -6.39 24.88 -3.52
C ASP A 23 -7.27 25.00 -2.27
N GLN A 24 -6.83 24.34 -1.19
CA GLN A 24 -7.53 24.32 0.10
C GLN A 24 -7.50 25.69 0.79
N ASN A 25 -6.66 26.61 0.33
CA ASN A 25 -6.52 27.96 0.86
C ASN A 25 -7.36 29.00 0.10
N GLN A 26 -8.19 28.59 -0.87
CA GLN A 26 -9.15 29.50 -1.48
C GLN A 26 -10.13 29.98 -0.41
N THR A 27 -10.10 31.29 -0.18
CA THR A 27 -10.71 32.00 0.94
C THR A 27 -12.20 31.68 1.11
N GLU A 28 -12.66 31.77 2.36
CA GLU A 28 -14.06 31.62 2.81
C GLU A 28 -15.07 32.45 1.99
N GLU A 29 -14.62 33.43 1.20
CA GLU A 29 -15.43 34.25 0.29
C GLU A 29 -16.14 33.44 -0.82
N GLN A 30 -15.71 32.20 -1.11
CA GLN A 30 -16.37 31.31 -2.08
C GLN A 30 -17.29 30.26 -1.42
N PHE A 31 -17.49 30.35 -0.11
CA PHE A 31 -18.41 29.47 0.60
C PHE A 31 -19.86 29.80 0.23
N HIS A 32 -20.52 28.90 -0.50
CA HIS A 32 -21.93 29.05 -0.83
C HIS A 32 -22.78 28.30 0.20
N PRO A 33 -23.75 28.95 0.89
CA PRO A 33 -24.52 28.35 1.99
C PRO A 33 -25.24 27.04 1.63
N ILE A 34 -25.54 26.83 0.35
CA ILE A 34 -26.26 25.64 -0.16
C ILE A 34 -25.31 24.54 -0.68
N PHE A 35 -24.12 24.89 -1.18
CA PHE A 35 -23.27 23.95 -1.91
C PHE A 35 -21.96 23.61 -1.17
N GLY A 36 -21.61 24.33 -0.12
CA GLY A 36 -20.35 24.18 0.62
C GLY A 36 -19.22 24.98 -0.02
N SER A 37 -17.97 24.61 0.28
CA SER A 37 -16.79 25.15 -0.36
C SER A 37 -16.67 24.67 -1.82
N TYR A 38 -15.87 25.36 -2.63
CA TYR A 38 -15.49 24.88 -3.97
C TYR A 38 -14.87 23.47 -3.91
N PHE A 39 -14.08 23.20 -2.87
CA PHE A 39 -13.53 21.87 -2.61
C PHE A 39 -14.63 20.82 -2.41
N ASP A 40 -15.69 21.11 -1.67
CA ASP A 40 -16.80 20.18 -1.44
C ASP A 40 -17.53 19.81 -2.73
N VAL A 41 -17.78 20.80 -3.59
CA VAL A 41 -18.41 20.60 -4.89
C VAL A 41 -17.51 19.76 -5.79
N TRP A 42 -16.23 20.14 -5.88
CA TRP A 42 -15.25 19.39 -6.66
C TRP A 42 -15.12 17.94 -6.17
N TRP A 43 -15.06 17.72 -4.86
CA TRP A 43 -14.96 16.39 -4.26
C TRP A 43 -16.21 15.54 -4.54
N LYS A 44 -17.41 16.14 -4.46
CA LYS A 44 -18.66 15.44 -4.80
C LYS A 44 -18.69 14.94 -6.25
N ILE A 45 -18.07 15.67 -7.17
CA ILE A 45 -18.06 15.35 -8.59
C ILE A 45 -16.88 14.43 -8.94
N ASN A 46 -15.67 14.76 -8.53
CA ASN A 46 -14.43 14.21 -9.09
C ASN A 46 -13.78 13.11 -8.23
N ARG A 47 -14.19 12.92 -6.96
CA ARG A 47 -13.48 12.00 -6.03
C ARG A 47 -13.30 10.58 -6.57
N LYS A 48 -14.28 10.07 -7.33
CA LYS A 48 -14.23 8.69 -7.86
C LYS A 48 -13.14 8.57 -8.91
N ASP A 49 -13.14 9.45 -9.90
CA ASP A 49 -12.18 9.43 -10.99
C ASP A 49 -10.77 9.75 -10.48
N TRP A 50 -10.64 10.73 -9.58
CA TRP A 50 -9.37 11.05 -8.94
C TRP A 50 -8.81 9.87 -8.12
N ALA A 51 -9.66 9.20 -7.33
CA ALA A 51 -9.26 8.02 -6.57
C ALA A 51 -8.85 6.85 -7.48
N ASN A 52 -9.51 6.66 -8.63
CA ASN A 52 -9.13 5.65 -9.61
C ASN A 52 -7.77 5.96 -10.24
N LYS A 53 -7.51 7.20 -10.66
CA LYS A 53 -6.19 7.60 -11.18
C LYS A 53 -5.09 7.40 -10.13
N LEU A 54 -5.36 7.74 -8.87
CA LEU A 54 -4.42 7.48 -7.78
C LEU A 54 -4.15 5.98 -7.63
N ARG A 55 -5.21 5.16 -7.64
CA ARG A 55 -5.09 3.70 -7.56
C ARG A 55 -4.23 3.14 -8.69
N GLU A 56 -4.41 3.60 -9.92
CA GLU A 56 -3.61 3.18 -11.07
C GLU A 56 -2.11 3.53 -10.91
N VAL A 57 -1.81 4.74 -10.43
CA VAL A 57 -0.42 5.16 -10.14
C VAL A 57 0.20 4.26 -9.07
N ILE A 58 -0.55 3.98 -8.00
CA ILE A 58 -0.08 3.14 -6.90
C ILE A 58 0.11 1.68 -7.36
N ILE A 59 -0.83 1.11 -8.10
CA ILE A 59 -0.69 -0.23 -8.69
C ILE A 59 0.55 -0.29 -9.58
N LYS A 60 0.73 0.68 -10.49
CA LYS A 60 1.86 0.68 -11.43
C LYS A 60 3.22 0.76 -10.74
N HIS A 61 3.35 1.56 -9.69
CA HIS A 61 4.66 1.88 -9.10
C HIS A 61 4.97 1.20 -7.77
N ARG A 62 3.95 0.61 -7.12
CA ARG A 62 4.08 -0.07 -5.84
C ARG A 62 3.44 -1.45 -5.84
N ASP A 63 2.68 -1.80 -6.87
CA ASP A 63 1.99 -3.09 -7.01
C ASP A 63 1.07 -3.42 -5.81
N ILE A 64 0.52 -2.37 -5.21
CA ILE A 64 -0.42 -2.45 -4.09
C ILE A 64 -1.77 -1.88 -4.48
N SER A 65 -2.78 -2.14 -3.66
CA SER A 65 -4.15 -1.66 -3.86
C SER A 65 -4.85 -2.25 -5.10
N HIS A 66 -4.47 -3.44 -5.56
CA HIS A 66 -5.26 -4.18 -6.54
C HIS A 66 -6.67 -4.48 -6.04
N ASN A 67 -7.63 -4.52 -6.95
CA ASN A 67 -8.98 -4.95 -6.63
C ASN A 67 -9.05 -6.47 -6.79
N TRP A 68 -8.64 -7.19 -5.76
CA TRP A 68 -8.54 -8.66 -5.78
C TRP A 68 -9.89 -9.38 -5.87
N GLN A 69 -11.00 -8.67 -5.66
CA GLN A 69 -12.37 -9.24 -5.72
C GLN A 69 -12.56 -10.46 -4.80
N PHE A 70 -11.91 -10.44 -3.63
CA PHE A 70 -12.02 -11.54 -2.67
C PHE A 70 -13.45 -11.68 -2.12
N ILE A 71 -13.91 -12.92 -2.01
CA ILE A 71 -15.14 -13.26 -1.27
C ILE A 71 -14.86 -13.34 0.23
N SER A 72 -15.90 -13.28 1.07
CA SER A 72 -15.76 -13.26 2.53
C SER A 72 -14.91 -14.41 3.08
N SER A 73 -15.07 -15.63 2.56
CA SER A 73 -14.27 -16.79 2.99
C SER A 73 -12.79 -16.68 2.65
N GLN A 74 -12.43 -16.00 1.56
CA GLN A 74 -11.03 -15.73 1.21
C GLN A 74 -10.43 -14.68 2.15
N ILE A 75 -11.21 -13.65 2.50
CA ILE A 75 -10.79 -12.63 3.48
C ILE A 75 -10.56 -13.29 4.85
N GLU A 76 -11.47 -14.16 5.30
CA GLU A 76 -11.31 -14.92 6.55
C GLU A 76 -10.06 -15.80 6.54
N LEU A 77 -9.74 -16.43 5.40
CA LEU A 77 -8.55 -17.23 5.26
C LEU A 77 -7.27 -16.38 5.35
N LEU A 78 -7.27 -15.21 4.70
CA LEU A 78 -6.16 -14.25 4.79
C LEU A 78 -5.98 -13.72 6.21
N GLN A 79 -7.07 -13.46 6.93
CA GLN A 79 -7.02 -13.05 8.33
C GLN A 79 -6.41 -14.14 9.20
N LYS A 80 -6.83 -15.40 9.04
CA LYS A 80 -6.25 -16.54 9.78
C LYS A 80 -4.76 -16.71 9.50
N TYR A 81 -4.35 -16.55 8.24
CA TYR A 81 -2.95 -16.58 7.84
C TYR A 81 -2.15 -15.45 8.51
N TYR A 82 -2.68 -14.23 8.50
CA TYR A 82 -2.08 -13.08 9.16
C TYR A 82 -1.94 -13.30 10.68
N ASP A 83 -3.01 -13.72 11.35
CA ASP A 83 -3.04 -13.96 12.80
C ASP A 83 -2.02 -15.05 13.20
N ALA A 84 -1.94 -16.14 12.43
CA ALA A 84 -0.96 -17.18 12.65
C ALA A 84 0.49 -16.68 12.51
N ASN A 85 0.76 -15.81 11.52
CA ASN A 85 2.07 -15.20 11.34
C ASN A 85 2.43 -14.21 12.45
N VAL A 86 1.47 -13.46 12.98
CA VAL A 86 1.68 -12.60 14.14
C VAL A 86 2.13 -13.44 15.34
N ILE A 87 1.41 -14.52 15.64
CA ILE A 87 1.76 -15.45 16.72
C ILE A 87 3.17 -16.02 16.49
N LEU A 88 3.50 -16.44 15.25
CA LEU A 88 4.82 -16.98 14.94
C LEU A 88 5.94 -15.97 15.20
N ILE A 89 5.74 -14.69 14.83
CA ILE A 89 6.70 -13.62 15.11
C ILE A 89 6.83 -13.36 16.61
N GLU A 90 5.72 -13.36 17.36
CA GLU A 90 5.75 -13.20 18.82
C GLU A 90 6.52 -14.35 19.48
N CYS A 91 6.29 -15.59 19.05
CA CYS A 91 7.03 -16.77 19.51
C CYS A 91 8.54 -16.62 19.23
N LEU A 92 8.90 -16.19 18.01
CA LEU A 92 10.31 -15.93 17.67
C LEU A 92 10.91 -14.85 18.57
N ARG A 93 10.19 -13.76 18.84
CA ARG A 93 10.72 -12.63 19.65
C ARG A 93 10.79 -12.93 21.14
N SER A 94 9.97 -13.85 21.64
CA SER A 94 10.01 -14.27 23.04
C SER A 94 11.25 -15.12 23.37
N ASP A 95 11.54 -15.31 24.67
CA ASP A 95 12.51 -16.31 25.17
C ASP A 95 12.01 -17.76 24.98
N CYS A 96 11.38 -18.04 23.84
CA CYS A 96 11.02 -19.38 23.44
C CYS A 96 12.28 -20.20 23.22
N PHE A 97 12.28 -21.43 23.75
CA PHE A 97 13.36 -22.40 23.57
C PHE A 97 13.37 -22.95 22.13
N LEU A 98 13.80 -22.12 21.19
CA LEU A 98 14.11 -22.52 19.82
C LEU A 98 15.62 -22.60 19.67
N THR A 99 16.10 -23.66 19.02
CA THR A 99 17.51 -23.68 18.60
C THR A 99 17.74 -22.56 17.60
N ARG A 100 18.96 -22.01 17.57
CA ARG A 100 19.34 -21.01 16.57
C ARG A 100 19.06 -21.51 15.15
N GLU A 101 19.33 -22.78 14.89
CA GLU A 101 19.14 -23.41 13.57
C GLU A 101 17.67 -23.43 13.12
N VAL A 102 16.73 -23.67 14.04
CA VAL A 102 15.28 -23.61 13.73
C VAL A 102 14.83 -22.17 13.50
N ARG A 103 15.34 -21.23 14.32
CA ARG A 103 15.05 -19.80 14.18
C ARG A 103 15.50 -19.27 12.82
N ASP A 104 16.76 -19.52 12.46
CA ASP A 104 17.36 -19.05 11.21
C ASP A 104 16.57 -19.61 10.02
N LYS A 105 16.20 -20.89 10.06
CA LYS A 105 15.39 -21.52 9.02
C LYS A 105 14.00 -20.87 8.86
N ILE A 106 13.34 -20.53 9.96
CA ILE A 106 12.03 -19.84 9.91
C ILE A 106 12.20 -18.45 9.29
N GLU A 107 13.21 -17.69 9.69
CA GLU A 107 13.47 -16.35 9.13
C GLU A 107 13.84 -16.42 7.64
N ASP A 108 14.65 -17.41 7.25
CA ASP A 108 15.12 -17.63 5.87
C ASP A 108 14.13 -18.34 4.94
N GLU A 109 13.01 -18.86 5.41
CA GLU A 109 12.02 -19.53 4.56
C GLU A 109 10.64 -18.86 4.60
N LEU A 110 10.17 -18.44 5.77
CA LEU A 110 8.80 -17.92 5.96
C LEU A 110 8.72 -16.40 5.91
N PHE A 111 9.78 -15.69 6.30
CA PHE A 111 9.76 -14.23 6.48
C PHE A 111 10.69 -13.47 5.54
N LEU A 112 11.21 -14.12 4.49
CA LEU A 112 12.05 -13.47 3.51
C LEU A 112 11.28 -12.39 2.72
N PRO A 113 11.87 -11.19 2.58
CA PRO A 113 11.36 -10.20 1.63
C PRO A 113 11.35 -10.76 0.20
N MET A 114 10.33 -10.42 -0.58
CA MET A 114 10.21 -10.84 -1.99
C MET A 114 11.46 -10.54 -2.83
N ALA A 115 12.10 -9.40 -2.60
CA ALA A 115 13.34 -9.02 -3.29
C ALA A 115 14.50 -10.01 -3.03
N GLU A 116 14.57 -10.59 -1.82
CA GLU A 116 15.59 -11.59 -1.49
C GLU A 116 15.24 -12.95 -2.11
N ILE A 117 13.94 -13.29 -2.19
CA ILE A 117 13.47 -14.49 -2.89
C ILE A 117 13.82 -14.43 -4.39
N GLU A 118 13.59 -13.28 -5.04
CA GLU A 118 13.93 -13.06 -6.45
C GLU A 118 15.44 -13.17 -6.70
N LYS A 119 16.25 -12.49 -5.89
CA LYS A 119 17.71 -12.57 -5.95
C LYS A 119 18.23 -14.01 -5.81
N ARG A 120 17.64 -14.82 -4.93
CA ARG A 120 18.00 -16.24 -4.75
C ARG A 120 17.61 -17.11 -5.95
N LYS A 121 16.57 -16.75 -6.71
CA LYS A 121 16.17 -17.44 -7.94
C LYS A 121 17.14 -17.20 -9.10
N GLU A 122 17.74 -16.02 -9.17
CA GLU A 122 18.71 -15.65 -10.23
C GLU A 122 20.09 -16.31 -10.06
N GLN A 123 20.39 -16.85 -8.88
CA GLN A 123 21.67 -17.48 -8.55
C GLN A 123 21.68 -19.00 -8.75
N LYS A 124 20.57 -19.58 -9.20
CA LYS A 124 20.42 -21.00 -9.54
C LYS A 124 20.40 -21.18 -11.05
#